data_AF-A0A0W0YIC8-F1
#
_entry.id   AF-A0A0W0YIC8-F1
#
_cell.length_a   1.000
_cell.length_b   1.000
_cell.length_c   1.000
_cell.angle_alpha   90.00
_cell.angle_beta   90.00
_cell.angle_gamma   90.00
#
_symmetry.space_group_name_H-M   'P 1'
#
loop_
_entity.id
_entity.type
_entity.pdbx_description
1 polymer ?
#
loop_
_entity_poly.entity_id
_entity_poly.type
_entity_poly.pdbx_seq_one_letter_code
_entity_poly.pdbx_strand_id
1 'polypeptide(L)'
;MMYHWRILPSGPDDINTNYWGDIEEHCRYWGNSNAIRKRVTDLNKASAHIALFLEYVPQNLYEWLNAQLTQGDDSADAAVAFVDKHLKATNKYMNEQGLMHFDAHFENILTDGKLLYISDFGLALSSRFDLTPAETEFLKQHHSYDQACAAVNLLHCIITSLFGKEHLEIRLREYLAGRIGNVAPEMNTIINQYALIALLMDEFFQKLQKESKSTPYPAAQLEKLLRTSSSETT
;
A
#
# COMPACT_ATOMS: atom_id res chain seq x y z
N MET A 1 10.15 -1.28 -18.20
CA MET A 1 10.37 0.03 -17.55
C MET A 1 11.76 0.19 -16.97
N MET A 2 12.49 -0.86 -16.59
CA MET A 2 13.91 -0.71 -16.24
C MET A 2 14.79 -0.71 -17.51
N TYR A 3 15.62 0.33 -17.66
CA TYR A 3 16.59 0.44 -18.75
C TYR A 3 17.96 -0.09 -18.36
N HIS A 4 18.36 0.13 -17.10
CA HIS A 4 19.70 -0.18 -16.67
C HIS A 4 19.85 -0.28 -15.16
N TRP A 5 20.99 -0.82 -14.73
CA TRP A 5 21.42 -0.74 -13.34
C TRP A 5 22.95 -0.62 -13.26
N ARG A 6 23.43 -0.02 -12.16
CA ARG A 6 24.85 0.13 -11.85
C ARG A 6 25.10 -0.14 -10.37
N ILE A 7 26.24 -0.74 -10.08
CA ILE A 7 26.81 -0.75 -8.73
C ILE A 7 27.76 0.44 -8.66
N LEU A 8 27.48 1.36 -7.75
CA LEU A 8 28.29 2.54 -7.51
C LEU A 8 28.97 2.42 -6.16
N PRO A 9 30.24 2.84 -6.00
CA PRO A 9 30.87 2.88 -4.69
C PRO A 9 30.10 3.82 -3.76
N SER A 10 30.04 3.47 -2.47
CA SER A 10 29.45 4.27 -1.40
C SER A 10 30.54 4.61 -0.37
N GLY A 11 30.58 5.87 0.05
CA GLY A 11 31.30 6.34 1.22
C GLY A 11 30.42 6.33 2.49
N PRO A 12 31.01 6.58 3.67
CA PRO A 12 30.29 6.65 4.94
C PRO A 12 29.17 7.70 5.00
N ASP A 13 29.27 8.75 4.18
CA ASP A 13 28.34 9.90 4.17
C ASP A 13 27.32 9.84 3.02
N ASP A 14 27.41 8.84 2.12
CA ASP A 14 26.52 8.73 0.95
C ASP A 14 25.13 8.19 1.32
N ILE A 15 25.03 7.48 2.45
CA ILE A 15 23.76 6.97 2.98
C ILE A 15 23.25 7.95 4.02
N ASN A 16 22.10 8.56 3.74
CA ASN A 16 21.39 9.33 4.76
C ASN A 16 20.78 8.37 5.81
N THR A 17 21.57 8.09 6.83
CA THR A 17 21.15 7.24 7.97
C THR A 17 20.23 7.98 8.95
N ASN A 18 20.02 9.29 8.79
CA ASN A 18 19.12 10.08 9.64
C ASN A 18 17.68 9.57 9.60
N TYR A 19 17.27 8.87 8.53
CA TYR A 19 15.97 8.21 8.46
C TYR A 19 15.74 7.25 9.63
N TRP A 20 16.79 6.55 10.07
CA TRP A 20 16.72 5.62 11.20
C TRP A 20 16.84 6.32 12.55
N GLY A 21 17.32 7.57 12.57
CA GLY A 21 17.64 8.30 13.79
C GLY A 21 18.61 7.53 14.67
N ASP A 22 18.25 7.37 15.95
CA ASP A 22 18.96 6.48 16.87
C ASP A 22 18.61 5.01 16.57
N ILE A 23 19.64 4.21 16.22
CA ILE A 23 19.50 2.77 15.92
C ILE A 23 18.85 2.02 17.09
N GLU A 24 19.14 2.41 18.34
CA GLU A 24 18.54 1.77 19.52
C GLU A 24 17.04 2.07 19.62
N GLU A 25 16.64 3.31 19.37
CA GLU A 25 15.23 3.67 19.27
C GLU A 25 14.54 2.94 18.13
N HIS A 26 15.17 2.87 16.96
CA HIS A 26 14.65 2.14 15.82
C HIS A 26 14.47 0.64 16.12
N CYS A 27 15.47 0.01 16.74
CA CYS A 27 15.38 -1.39 17.13
C CYS A 27 14.29 -1.61 18.17
N ARG A 28 14.16 -0.73 19.16
CA ARG A 28 13.10 -0.78 20.18
C ARG A 28 11.71 -0.68 19.55
N TYR A 29 11.52 0.21 18.57
CA TYR A 29 10.28 0.31 17.81
C TYR A 29 9.93 -1.03 17.11
N TRP A 30 10.93 -1.73 16.59
CA TRP A 30 10.78 -3.05 15.96
C TRP A 30 10.95 -4.25 16.91
N GLY A 31 10.62 -4.07 18.20
CA GLY A 31 10.61 -5.17 19.17
C GLY A 31 12.00 -5.75 19.49
N ASN A 32 13.05 -4.95 19.35
CA ASN A 32 14.46 -5.33 19.55
C ASN A 32 14.89 -6.53 18.69
N SER A 33 14.33 -6.64 17.48
CA SER A 33 14.68 -7.72 16.55
C SER A 33 16.16 -7.68 16.15
N ASN A 34 16.87 -8.79 16.40
CA ASN A 34 18.26 -8.96 15.96
C ASN A 34 18.41 -8.87 14.45
N ALA A 35 17.41 -9.32 13.68
CA ALA A 35 17.41 -9.24 12.23
C ALA A 35 17.32 -7.78 11.73
N ILE A 36 16.45 -6.97 12.34
CA ILE A 36 16.34 -5.53 12.04
C ILE A 36 17.64 -4.82 12.37
N ARG A 37 18.20 -5.06 13.57
CA ARG A 37 19.48 -4.47 13.98
C ARG A 37 20.59 -4.80 13.00
N LYS A 38 20.70 -6.08 12.62
CA LYS A 38 21.70 -6.53 11.66
C LYS A 38 21.51 -5.81 10.32
N ARG A 39 20.27 -5.76 9.81
CA ARG A 39 19.94 -5.06 8.56
C ARG A 39 20.39 -3.60 8.57
N VAL A 40 20.00 -2.82 9.59
CA VAL A 40 20.37 -1.39 9.68
C VAL A 40 21.89 -1.23 9.81
N THR A 41 22.55 -2.07 10.60
CA THR A 41 24.01 -2.06 10.76
C THR A 41 24.72 -2.36 9.44
N ASP A 42 24.24 -3.34 8.68
CA ASP A 42 24.82 -3.73 7.39
C ASP A 42 24.61 -2.63 6.34
N LEU A 43 23.42 -2.02 6.30
CA LEU A 43 23.13 -0.88 5.41
C LEU A 43 24.08 0.29 5.70
N ASN A 44 24.30 0.64 6.97
CA ASN A 44 25.22 1.71 7.36
C ASN A 44 26.68 1.41 7.01
N LYS A 45 27.05 0.14 6.80
CA LYS A 45 28.39 -0.30 6.43
C LYS A 45 28.53 -0.65 4.95
N ALA A 46 27.46 -0.48 4.17
CA ALA A 46 27.47 -0.84 2.76
C ALA A 46 28.53 0.00 2.03
N SER A 47 29.38 -0.66 1.26
CA SER A 47 30.43 -0.03 0.46
C SER A 47 29.97 0.34 -0.95
N ALA A 48 28.70 0.07 -1.28
CA ALA A 48 28.15 0.31 -2.59
C ALA A 48 26.63 0.50 -2.59
N HIS A 49 26.16 1.21 -3.61
CA HIS A 49 24.75 1.39 -3.95
C HIS A 49 24.39 0.69 -5.26
N ILE A 50 23.15 0.22 -5.35
CA ILE A 50 22.55 -0.14 -6.62
C ILE A 50 21.78 1.07 -7.12
N ALA A 51 22.22 1.65 -8.23
CA ALA A 51 21.47 2.68 -8.95
C ALA A 51 20.64 2.01 -10.05
N LEU A 52 19.32 2.24 -10.03
CA LEU A 52 18.38 1.75 -11.03
C LEU A 52 17.99 2.88 -11.97
N PHE A 53 18.04 2.63 -13.28
CA PHE A 53 17.63 3.58 -14.31
C PHE A 53 16.31 3.10 -14.87
N LEU A 54 15.24 3.80 -14.51
CA LEU A 54 13.87 3.44 -14.82
C LEU A 54 13.26 4.47 -15.79
N GLU A 55 12.21 4.05 -16.49
CA GLU A 55 11.32 4.94 -17.22
C GLU A 55 10.77 6.01 -16.29
N TYR A 56 10.85 7.26 -16.74
CA TYR A 56 10.31 8.39 -16.00
C TYR A 56 8.81 8.52 -16.28
N VAL A 57 8.00 8.24 -15.26
CA VAL A 57 6.57 8.55 -15.27
C VAL A 57 6.37 9.74 -14.33
N PRO A 58 5.87 10.88 -14.82
CA PRO A 58 5.95 12.15 -14.11
C PRO A 58 5.01 12.27 -12.90
N GLN A 59 4.01 11.39 -12.79
CA GLN A 59 2.96 11.53 -11.80
C GLN A 59 2.72 10.22 -11.04
N ASN A 60 2.62 10.32 -9.72
CA ASN A 60 2.14 9.23 -8.89
C ASN A 60 0.59 9.23 -8.82
N LEU A 61 0.02 8.09 -8.45
CA LEU A 61 -1.42 7.88 -8.41
C LEU A 61 -2.08 8.76 -7.36
N TYR A 62 -1.41 9.05 -6.25
CA TYR A 62 -1.94 9.92 -5.20
C TYR A 62 -2.20 11.34 -5.71
N GLU A 63 -1.19 11.96 -6.33
CA GLU A 63 -1.29 13.30 -6.91
C GLU A 63 -2.32 13.34 -8.05
N TRP A 64 -2.27 12.33 -8.94
CA TRP A 64 -3.21 12.25 -10.05
C TRP A 64 -4.65 12.13 -9.59
N LEU A 65 -4.94 11.20 -8.68
CA LEU A 65 -6.31 10.97 -8.20
C LEU A 65 -6.83 12.17 -7.42
N ASN A 66 -6.03 12.78 -6.55
CA ASN A 66 -6.45 13.99 -5.82
C ASN A 66 -6.77 15.15 -6.78
N ALA A 67 -6.00 15.32 -7.85
CA ALA A 67 -6.28 16.33 -8.86
C ALA A 67 -7.62 16.08 -9.57
N GLN A 68 -7.95 14.82 -9.88
CA GLN A 68 -9.26 14.46 -10.46
C GLN A 68 -10.40 14.70 -9.46
N LEU A 69 -10.24 14.31 -8.20
CA LEU A 69 -11.26 14.49 -7.17
C LEU A 69 -11.54 15.97 -6.86
N THR A 70 -10.52 16.83 -6.94
CA THR A 70 -10.67 18.28 -6.69
C THR A 70 -11.39 19.02 -7.83
N GLN A 71 -11.34 18.50 -9.06
CA GLN A 71 -12.01 19.14 -10.21
C GLN A 71 -13.54 19.09 -10.11
N GLY A 72 -14.10 18.09 -9.41
CA GLY A 72 -15.49 18.06 -8.98
C GLY A 72 -16.53 18.03 -10.09
N ASP A 73 -16.73 16.86 -10.71
CA ASP A 73 -17.79 16.55 -11.69
C ASP A 73 -17.77 15.04 -12.04
N ASP A 74 -18.41 14.63 -13.15
CA ASP A 74 -18.38 13.25 -13.70
C ASP A 74 -16.95 12.69 -13.89
N SER A 75 -15.93 13.55 -14.01
CA SER A 75 -14.52 13.13 -14.11
C SER A 75 -14.02 12.45 -12.83
N ALA A 76 -14.52 12.86 -11.67
CA ALA A 76 -14.11 12.30 -10.38
C ALA A 76 -14.61 10.85 -10.21
N ASP A 77 -15.87 10.58 -10.58
CA ASP A 77 -16.43 9.22 -10.58
C ASP A 77 -15.71 8.31 -11.59
N ALA A 78 -15.46 8.83 -12.81
CA ALA A 78 -14.73 8.09 -13.82
C ALA A 78 -13.29 7.75 -13.40
N ALA A 79 -12.59 8.68 -12.74
CA ALA A 79 -11.25 8.46 -12.22
C ALA A 79 -11.25 7.41 -11.11
N VAL A 80 -12.21 7.46 -10.18
CA VAL A 80 -12.35 6.49 -9.11
C VAL A 80 -12.63 5.08 -9.67
N ALA A 81 -13.56 4.95 -10.63
CA ALA A 81 -13.82 3.68 -11.32
C ALA A 81 -12.59 3.16 -12.07
N PHE A 82 -11.85 4.04 -12.75
CA PHE A 82 -10.62 3.70 -13.43
C PHE A 82 -9.59 3.11 -12.47
N VAL A 83 -9.37 3.76 -11.32
CA VAL A 83 -8.39 3.33 -10.30
C VAL A 83 -8.80 1.99 -9.70
N ASP A 84 -10.05 1.85 -9.27
CA ASP A 84 -10.55 0.59 -8.69
C ASP A 84 -10.34 -0.60 -9.64
N LYS A 85 -10.74 -0.44 -10.90
CA LYS A 85 -10.59 -1.47 -11.92
C LYS A 85 -9.12 -1.86 -12.15
N HIS A 86 -8.22 -0.88 -12.27
CA HIS A 86 -6.81 -1.15 -12.55
C HIS A 86 -6.08 -1.72 -11.33
N LEU A 87 -6.42 -1.30 -10.11
CA LEU A 87 -5.88 -1.89 -8.88
C LEU A 87 -6.29 -3.36 -8.76
N LYS A 88 -7.57 -3.69 -9.00
CA LYS A 88 -8.05 -5.08 -9.03
C LYS A 88 -7.28 -5.92 -10.04
N ALA A 89 -7.15 -5.44 -11.28
CA ALA A 89 -6.44 -6.14 -12.34
C ALA A 89 -4.95 -6.35 -12.01
N THR A 90 -4.29 -5.32 -11.49
CA THR A 90 -2.85 -5.34 -11.18
C THR A 90 -2.56 -6.26 -9.99
N ASN A 91 -3.31 -6.16 -8.91
CA ASN A 91 -3.18 -7.04 -7.75
C ASN A 91 -3.46 -8.50 -8.11
N LYS A 92 -4.49 -8.77 -8.92
CA LYS A 92 -4.77 -10.11 -9.42
C LYS A 92 -3.57 -10.66 -10.22
N TYR A 93 -3.04 -9.86 -11.14
CA TYR A 93 -1.90 -10.27 -11.95
C TYR A 93 -0.65 -10.55 -11.11
N MET A 94 -0.30 -9.68 -10.17
CA MET A 94 0.84 -9.90 -9.25
C MET A 94 0.67 -11.20 -8.46
N ASN A 95 -0.50 -11.43 -7.88
CA ASN A 95 -0.81 -12.66 -7.15
C ASN A 95 -0.69 -13.91 -8.03
N GLU A 96 -1.22 -13.88 -9.25
CA GLU A 96 -1.07 -14.99 -10.23
C GLU A 96 0.40 -15.26 -10.60
N GLN A 97 1.25 -14.25 -10.57
CA GLN A 97 2.69 -14.41 -10.77
C GLN A 97 3.44 -14.87 -9.51
N GLY A 98 2.75 -14.99 -8.37
CA GLY A 98 3.34 -15.31 -7.07
C GLY A 98 4.19 -14.16 -6.53
N LEU A 99 3.77 -12.92 -6.78
CA LEU A 99 4.42 -11.70 -6.31
C LEU A 99 3.46 -10.92 -5.42
N MET A 100 3.96 -10.46 -4.28
CA MET A 100 3.30 -9.46 -3.45
C MET A 100 4.23 -8.29 -3.20
N HIS A 101 3.68 -7.09 -3.26
CA HIS A 101 4.39 -5.83 -3.15
C HIS A 101 4.65 -5.41 -1.71
N PHE A 102 3.68 -5.64 -0.81
CA PHE A 102 3.67 -5.22 0.60
C PHE A 102 3.70 -3.72 0.87
N ASP A 103 3.82 -2.88 -0.15
CA ASP A 103 3.98 -1.43 0.00
C ASP A 103 3.43 -0.61 -1.19
N ALA A 104 2.35 -1.09 -1.80
CA ALA A 104 1.73 -0.46 -2.97
C ALA A 104 0.83 0.72 -2.57
N HIS A 105 1.35 1.67 -1.77
CA HIS A 105 0.65 2.93 -1.52
C HIS A 105 0.65 3.81 -2.78
N PHE A 106 -0.25 4.78 -2.84
CA PHE A 106 -0.51 5.53 -4.09
C PHE A 106 0.65 6.44 -4.53
N GLU A 107 1.63 6.71 -3.66
CA GLU A 107 2.89 7.35 -4.07
C GLU A 107 3.88 6.38 -4.75
N ASN A 108 3.78 5.07 -4.46
CA ASN A 108 4.56 4.00 -5.10
C ASN A 108 3.88 3.44 -6.37
N ILE A 109 2.68 3.92 -6.71
CA ILE A 109 1.99 3.60 -7.95
C ILE A 109 2.07 4.83 -8.86
N LEU A 110 2.60 4.67 -10.06
CA LEU A 110 2.71 5.74 -11.06
C LEU A 110 1.57 5.63 -12.08
N THR A 111 1.23 6.74 -12.73
CA THR A 111 0.17 6.76 -13.74
C THR A 111 0.42 7.84 -14.79
N ASP A 112 -0.02 7.56 -16.02
CA ASP A 112 -0.13 8.53 -17.12
C ASP A 112 -1.59 8.91 -17.41
N GLY A 113 -2.51 8.51 -16.53
CA GLY A 113 -3.96 8.66 -16.69
C GLY A 113 -4.60 7.61 -17.61
N LYS A 114 -3.83 6.66 -18.15
CA LYS A 114 -4.32 5.55 -18.99
C LYS A 114 -4.00 4.18 -18.41
N LEU A 115 -2.87 4.05 -17.72
CA LEU A 115 -2.43 2.82 -17.07
C LEU A 115 -1.88 3.11 -15.66
N LEU A 116 -1.92 2.10 -14.80
CA LEU A 116 -1.19 2.10 -13.54
C LEU A 116 0.12 1.33 -13.69
N TYR A 117 1.19 1.88 -13.13
CA TYR A 117 2.52 1.29 -13.13
C TYR A 117 2.98 1.10 -11.68
N ILE A 118 3.17 -0.13 -11.25
CA ILE A 118 3.68 -0.42 -9.91
C ILE A 118 5.18 -0.18 -9.87
N SER A 119 5.63 0.56 -8.85
CA SER A 119 7.03 0.92 -8.64
C SER A 119 7.43 0.72 -7.18
N ASP A 120 8.73 0.82 -6.90
CA ASP A 120 9.33 0.55 -5.58
C ASP A 120 9.06 -0.86 -5.02
N PHE A 121 9.70 -1.84 -5.64
CA PHE A 121 9.65 -3.23 -5.19
C PHE A 121 10.56 -3.53 -3.98
N GLY A 122 10.99 -2.52 -3.21
CA GLY A 122 11.95 -2.68 -2.12
C GLY A 122 11.50 -3.60 -0.99
N LEU A 123 10.19 -3.78 -0.82
CA LEU A 123 9.55 -4.66 0.17
C LEU A 123 8.83 -5.87 -0.46
N ALA A 124 8.93 -6.03 -1.78
CA ALA A 124 8.22 -7.09 -2.48
C ALA A 124 8.80 -8.49 -2.17
N LEU A 125 7.93 -9.49 -2.06
CA LEU A 125 8.30 -10.88 -1.88
C LEU A 125 7.67 -11.72 -3.00
N SER A 126 8.44 -12.65 -3.56
CA SER A 126 7.94 -13.58 -4.57
C SER A 126 8.23 -15.02 -4.21
N SER A 127 7.29 -15.91 -4.52
CA SER A 127 7.46 -17.37 -4.43
C SER A 127 8.54 -17.92 -5.37
N ARG A 128 9.07 -17.10 -6.28
CA ARG A 128 10.17 -17.43 -7.18
C ARG A 128 11.55 -17.21 -6.56
N PHE A 129 11.63 -16.54 -5.40
CA PHE A 129 12.87 -16.38 -4.66
C PHE A 129 13.19 -17.65 -3.84
N ASP A 130 14.43 -17.75 -3.38
CA ASP A 130 14.85 -18.80 -2.45
C ASP A 130 14.35 -18.44 -1.04
N LEU A 131 13.08 -18.74 -0.79
CA LEU A 131 12.39 -18.42 0.46
C LEU A 131 12.65 -19.49 1.53
N THR A 132 12.89 -19.03 2.75
CA THR A 132 12.83 -19.89 3.93
C THR A 132 11.40 -20.43 4.15
N PRO A 133 11.22 -21.49 4.95
CA PRO A 133 9.89 -21.97 5.31
C PRO A 133 9.02 -20.89 5.99
N ALA A 134 9.64 -20.03 6.80
CA ALA A 134 8.94 -18.93 7.47
C ALA A 134 8.44 -17.87 6.46
N GLU A 135 9.26 -17.49 5.48
CA GLU A 135 8.87 -16.54 4.43
C GLU A 135 7.82 -17.12 3.49
N THR A 136 7.90 -18.42 3.19
CA THR A 136 6.88 -19.12 2.38
C THR A 136 5.52 -19.10 3.08
N GLU A 137 5.47 -19.41 4.37
CA GLU A 137 4.23 -19.35 5.14
C GLU A 137 3.74 -17.91 5.31
N PHE A 138 4.65 -16.95 5.52
CA PHE A 138 4.32 -15.53 5.56
C PHE A 138 3.65 -15.07 4.27
N LEU A 139 4.24 -15.38 3.11
CA LEU A 139 3.68 -15.03 1.80
C LEU A 139 2.28 -15.63 1.61
N LYS A 140 2.10 -16.89 1.99
CA LYS A 140 0.81 -17.59 1.92
C LYS A 140 -0.24 -16.93 2.82
N GLN A 141 0.11 -16.60 4.06
CA GLN A 141 -0.80 -15.97 5.02
C GLN A 141 -1.18 -14.54 4.62
N HIS A 142 -0.36 -13.87 3.82
CA HIS A 142 -0.59 -12.47 3.45
C HIS A 142 -1.11 -12.30 2.03
N HIS A 143 -1.51 -13.37 1.31
CA HIS A 143 -1.89 -13.31 -0.12
C HIS A 143 -2.94 -12.22 -0.49
N SER A 144 -3.76 -11.78 0.46
CA SER A 144 -4.76 -10.72 0.30
C SER A 144 -4.29 -9.32 0.70
N TYR A 145 -3.05 -9.16 1.16
CA TYR A 145 -2.55 -7.94 1.80
C TYR A 145 -2.59 -6.73 0.86
N ASP A 146 -2.00 -6.85 -0.33
CA ASP A 146 -1.98 -5.74 -1.30
C ASP A 146 -3.38 -5.34 -1.76
N GLN A 147 -4.29 -6.31 -1.87
CA GLN A 147 -5.70 -6.06 -2.21
C GLN A 147 -6.41 -5.28 -1.10
N ALA A 148 -6.19 -5.65 0.15
CA ALA A 148 -6.74 -4.96 1.30
C ALA A 148 -6.16 -3.54 1.45
N CYS A 149 -4.84 -3.37 1.30
CA CYS A 149 -4.20 -2.07 1.31
C CYS A 149 -4.67 -1.17 0.16
N ALA A 150 -4.83 -1.71 -1.05
CA ALA A 150 -5.36 -0.96 -2.18
C ALA A 150 -6.78 -0.43 -1.92
N ALA A 151 -7.65 -1.27 -1.35
CA ALA A 151 -9.00 -0.87 -0.94
C ALA A 151 -8.98 0.25 0.11
N VAL A 152 -8.13 0.14 1.13
CA VAL A 152 -7.96 1.16 2.17
C VAL A 152 -7.44 2.48 1.58
N ASN A 153 -6.42 2.42 0.73
CA ASN A 153 -5.81 3.60 0.13
C ASN A 153 -6.78 4.36 -0.79
N LEU A 154 -7.57 3.62 -1.59
CA LEU A 154 -8.61 4.23 -2.42
C LEU A 154 -9.69 4.90 -1.57
N LEU A 155 -10.18 4.20 -0.55
CA LEU A 155 -11.19 4.75 0.37
C LEU A 155 -10.65 5.98 1.10
N HIS A 156 -9.40 5.94 1.55
CA HIS A 156 -8.74 7.07 2.19
C HIS A 156 -8.68 8.29 1.27
N CYS A 157 -8.32 8.13 0.00
CA CYS A 157 -8.31 9.23 -0.96
C CYS A 157 -9.71 9.84 -1.16
N ILE A 158 -10.74 8.99 -1.33
CA ILE A 158 -12.12 9.44 -1.51
C ILE A 158 -12.61 10.21 -0.28
N ILE A 159 -12.49 9.60 0.92
CA ILE A 159 -12.97 10.21 2.17
C ILE A 159 -12.23 11.51 2.48
N THR A 160 -10.90 11.52 2.31
CA THR A 160 -10.12 12.74 2.60
C THR A 160 -10.39 13.87 1.62
N SER A 161 -10.68 13.55 0.35
CA SER A 161 -11.07 14.56 -0.63
C SER A 161 -12.47 15.12 -0.35
N LEU A 162 -13.42 14.31 0.10
CA LEU A 162 -14.80 14.73 0.34
C LEU A 162 -15.01 15.42 1.69
N PHE A 163 -14.33 14.94 2.73
CA PHE A 163 -14.62 15.29 4.13
C PHE A 163 -13.41 15.86 4.88
N GLY A 164 -12.29 16.06 4.18
CA GLY A 164 -11.04 16.58 4.74
C GLY A 164 -10.13 15.51 5.34
N LYS A 165 -8.88 15.91 5.64
CA LYS A 165 -7.78 15.00 6.01
C LYS A 165 -7.86 14.40 7.42
N GLU A 166 -8.86 14.75 8.22
CA GLU A 166 -8.92 14.35 9.63
C GLU A 166 -9.69 13.03 9.83
N HIS A 167 -9.03 12.07 10.49
CA HIS A 167 -9.62 10.85 11.05
C HIS A 167 -10.53 10.05 10.11
N LEU A 168 -9.92 9.34 9.14
CA LEU A 168 -10.60 8.44 8.19
C LEU A 168 -11.64 7.56 8.88
N GLU A 169 -11.27 6.94 9.99
CA GLU A 169 -12.11 6.02 10.76
C GLU A 169 -13.34 6.71 11.38
N ILE A 170 -13.22 7.98 11.75
CA ILE A 170 -14.34 8.77 12.27
C ILE A 170 -15.24 9.16 11.12
N ARG A 171 -14.68 9.71 10.04
CA ARG A 171 -15.43 10.11 8.84
C ARG A 171 -16.15 8.95 8.19
N LEU A 172 -15.51 7.80 8.07
CA LEU A 172 -16.13 6.59 7.53
C LEU A 172 -17.29 6.12 8.41
N ARG A 173 -17.16 6.16 9.74
CA ARG A 173 -18.26 5.83 10.65
C ARG A 173 -19.40 6.83 10.58
N GLU A 174 -19.09 8.13 10.46
CA GLU A 174 -20.09 9.18 10.26
C GLU A 174 -20.86 8.97 8.95
N TYR A 175 -20.15 8.59 7.88
CA TYR A 175 -20.72 8.29 6.58
C TYR A 175 -21.67 7.09 6.64
N LEU A 176 -21.21 5.98 7.19
CA LEU A 176 -22.01 4.76 7.37
C LEU A 176 -23.21 4.97 8.29
N ALA A 177 -23.13 5.93 9.21
CA ALA A 177 -24.24 6.34 10.08
C ALA A 177 -25.18 7.38 9.44
N GLY A 178 -24.96 7.78 8.18
CA GLY A 178 -25.75 8.77 7.46
C GLY A 178 -25.62 10.20 8.00
N ARG A 179 -24.56 10.50 8.76
CA ARG A 179 -24.35 11.82 9.39
C ARG A 179 -23.63 12.82 8.49
N ILE A 180 -22.86 12.33 7.53
CA ILE A 180 -22.25 13.10 6.43
C ILE A 180 -22.68 12.44 5.11
N GLY A 181 -22.95 13.22 4.07
CA GLY A 181 -23.56 12.67 2.85
C GLY A 181 -23.69 13.64 1.68
N ASN A 182 -24.29 13.12 0.60
CA ASN A 182 -24.29 13.60 -0.79
C ASN A 182 -22.98 13.31 -1.55
N VAL A 183 -22.81 12.04 -1.92
CA VAL A 183 -21.69 11.57 -2.76
C VAL A 183 -22.20 11.10 -4.10
N ALA A 184 -21.35 11.20 -5.11
CA ALA A 184 -21.64 10.66 -6.42
C ALA A 184 -21.78 9.12 -6.37
N PRO A 185 -22.59 8.52 -7.26
CA PRO A 185 -23.00 7.12 -7.15
C PRO A 185 -21.83 6.13 -7.13
N GLU A 186 -20.79 6.36 -7.93
CA GLU A 186 -19.65 5.43 -8.02
C GLU A 186 -18.83 5.43 -6.73
N MET A 187 -18.54 6.63 -6.19
CA MET A 187 -17.88 6.77 -4.89
C MET A 187 -18.69 6.10 -3.77
N ASN A 188 -20.02 6.25 -3.75
CA ASN A 188 -20.86 5.58 -2.77
C ASN A 188 -20.76 4.06 -2.87
N THR A 189 -20.76 3.50 -4.09
CA THR A 189 -20.57 2.06 -4.32
C THR A 189 -19.24 1.59 -3.75
N ILE A 190 -18.14 2.27 -4.07
CA ILE A 190 -16.79 1.91 -3.60
C ILE A 190 -16.66 2.07 -2.09
N ILE A 191 -17.24 3.11 -1.49
CA ILE A 191 -17.24 3.30 -0.04
C ILE A 191 -17.93 2.12 0.64
N ASN A 192 -19.14 1.75 0.19
CA ASN A 192 -19.87 0.63 0.77
C ASN A 192 -19.16 -0.70 0.58
N GLN A 193 -18.54 -0.90 -0.60
CA GLN A 193 -17.81 -2.10 -0.94
C GLN A 193 -16.58 -2.34 -0.04
N TYR A 194 -15.86 -1.26 0.33
CA TYR A 194 -14.58 -1.37 1.05
C TYR A 194 -14.62 -0.94 2.51
N ALA A 195 -15.74 -0.37 2.99
CA ALA A 195 -15.87 0.11 4.36
C ALA A 195 -15.44 -0.92 5.42
N LEU A 196 -15.94 -2.16 5.32
CA LEU A 196 -15.62 -3.21 6.31
C LEU A 196 -14.16 -3.67 6.22
N ILE A 197 -13.56 -3.67 5.02
CA ILE A 197 -12.15 -3.97 4.82
C ILE A 197 -11.29 -2.90 5.48
N ALA A 198 -11.63 -1.63 5.26
CA ALA A 198 -10.89 -0.50 5.83
C ALA A 198 -10.96 -0.49 7.35
N LEU A 199 -12.13 -0.74 7.95
CA LEU A 199 -12.27 -0.83 9.41
C LEU A 199 -11.42 -1.97 10.00
N LEU A 200 -11.40 -3.12 9.35
CA LEU A 200 -10.61 -4.27 9.81
C LEU A 200 -9.09 -4.03 9.67
N MET A 201 -8.66 -3.41 8.57
CA MET A 201 -7.27 -3.04 8.35
C MET A 201 -6.80 -1.93 9.30
N ASP A 202 -7.65 -0.93 9.58
CA ASP A 202 -7.37 0.10 10.59
C ASP A 202 -7.15 -0.53 11.98
N GLU A 203 -8.03 -1.44 12.40
CA GLU A 203 -7.85 -2.18 13.67
C GLU A 203 -6.52 -2.96 13.68
N PHE A 204 -6.22 -3.67 12.59
CA PHE A 204 -4.96 -4.39 12.44
C PHE A 204 -3.74 -3.45 12.53
N PHE A 205 -3.74 -2.33 11.80
CA PHE A 205 -2.63 -1.38 11.82
C PHE A 205 -2.46 -0.71 13.18
N GLN A 206 -3.55 -0.36 13.87
CA GLN A 206 -3.48 0.19 15.21
C GLN A 206 -2.83 -0.80 16.19
N LYS A 207 -3.23 -2.07 16.17
CA LYS A 207 -2.61 -3.14 16.97
C LYS A 207 -1.14 -3.36 16.58
N LEU A 208 -0.84 -3.38 15.28
CA LEU A 208 0.53 -3.54 14.78
C LEU A 208 1.45 -2.39 15.20
N GLN A 209 0.93 -1.16 15.21
CA GLN A 209 1.71 0.03 15.51
C GLN A 209 1.86 0.28 17.01
N LYS A 210 0.77 0.10 17.78
CA LYS A 210 0.69 0.52 19.19
C LYS A 210 0.84 -0.62 20.19
N GLU A 211 0.50 -1.86 19.82
CA GLU A 211 0.52 -2.99 20.74
C GLU A 211 1.70 -3.93 20.48
N SER A 212 1.81 -4.49 19.27
CA SER A 212 2.84 -5.48 18.94
C SER A 212 3.15 -5.55 17.45
N LYS A 213 4.45 -5.59 17.11
CA LYS A 213 4.92 -5.86 15.74
C LYS A 213 4.68 -7.30 15.27
N SER A 214 4.25 -8.17 16.18
CA SER A 214 3.85 -9.55 15.89
C SER A 214 2.32 -9.73 15.86
N THR A 215 1.55 -8.64 15.81
CA THR A 215 0.10 -8.69 15.61
C THR A 215 -0.20 -9.50 14.34
N PRO A 216 -0.99 -10.58 14.43
CA PRO A 216 -1.33 -11.40 13.26
C PRO A 216 -2.18 -10.64 12.25
N TYR A 217 -1.86 -10.81 10.97
CA TYR A 217 -2.68 -10.30 9.87
C TYR A 217 -4.01 -11.06 9.79
N PRO A 218 -5.17 -10.36 9.70
CA PRO A 218 -6.51 -10.97 9.74
C PRO A 218 -6.92 -11.58 8.38
N ALA A 219 -6.10 -12.47 7.84
CA ALA A 219 -6.21 -13.02 6.49
C ALA A 219 -7.60 -13.62 6.20
N ALA A 220 -8.08 -14.51 7.07
CA ALA A 220 -9.34 -15.23 6.85
C ALA A 220 -10.56 -14.29 6.77
N GLN A 221 -10.59 -13.24 7.59
CA GLN A 221 -11.67 -12.25 7.56
C GLN A 221 -11.57 -11.39 6.30
N LEU A 222 -10.38 -10.93 5.94
CA LEU A 222 -10.16 -10.10 4.74
C LEU A 222 -10.48 -10.86 3.45
N GLU A 223 -10.04 -12.11 3.33
CA GLU A 223 -10.36 -12.96 2.18
C GLU A 223 -11.85 -13.25 2.04
N LYS A 224 -12.59 -13.31 3.15
CA LYS A 224 -14.05 -13.43 3.10
C LYS A 224 -14.67 -12.16 2.55
N LEU A 225 -14.27 -10.98 3.06
CA LEU A 225 -14.80 -9.69 2.61
C LEU A 225 -14.46 -9.42 1.14
N LEU A 226 -13.21 -9.62 0.73
CA LEU A 226 -12.75 -9.41 -0.65
C LEU A 226 -13.51 -10.29 -1.67
N ARG A 227 -13.89 -11.52 -1.29
CA ARG A 227 -14.71 -12.39 -2.13
C ARG A 227 -16.13 -11.85 -2.30
N THR A 228 -16.77 -11.42 -1.22
CA THR A 228 -18.11 -10.81 -1.27
C THR A 228 -18.13 -9.55 -2.14
N SER A 229 -17.13 -8.69 -1.97
CA SER A 229 -16.95 -7.47 -2.77
C SER A 229 -16.69 -7.74 -4.28
N SER A 230 -16.18 -8.92 -4.63
CA SER A 230 -15.92 -9.32 -6.02
C SER A 230 -17.11 -9.99 -6.70
N SER A 231 -18.02 -10.60 -5.93
CA SER A 231 -19.22 -11.27 -6.47
C SER A 231 -20.38 -10.33 -6.80
N GLU A 232 -20.34 -9.08 -6.34
CA GLU A 232 -21.36 -8.06 -6.63
C GLU A 232 -21.17 -7.37 -8.00
N THR A 233 -20.09 -7.70 -8.72
CA THR A 233 -19.71 -7.10 -10.02
C THR A 233 -19.83 -8.03 -11.24
N THR A 234 -20.46 -9.21 -11.08
CA THR A 234 -20.78 -10.16 -12.17
C THR A 234 -22.29 -10.36 -12.28
#